data_AF-A0A9E5AGM9-F1
#
_entry.id   AF-A0A9E5AGM9-F1
#
_cell.length_a   1.000
_cell.length_b   1.000
_cell.length_c   1.000
_cell.angle_alpha   90.00
_cell.angle_beta   90.00
_cell.angle_gamma   90.00
#
_symmetry.space_group_name_H-M   'P 1'
#
loop_
_entity.id
_entity.type
_entity.pdbx_description
1 polymer ?
#
loop_
_entity_poly.entity_id
_entity_poly.type
_entity_poly.pdbx_seq_one_letter_code
_entity_poly.pdbx_strand_id
1 'polypeptide(L)'
;MPERSDIRWFKTQFAAQVAVALTGTPFSIDFITALACQETGLVWSVLRRRPELSTAEILALCVGDTVARGRRAFPQSKAALLAHPGGAALFALARAALVALASYLPAYQKVAQQPAKFCHGFGIFQRDLQHFELDPGYFLEHRYADFDLALASALAVLQAALRRLGWQRKTRLSDDEQAAVAIVYNSGRYVPRLGLRQGWFDGQHYYGELIFDFLRRARTLGDPTNPPSLAPPRSGNAALPAASPAAATGRHYRVAQITAWLNLRREPRIDDAHPRHNVLARLPAGQWVQALSTVPRNGFLEIEVLLAGARYHGFAARHFLRPAPAPAELETAAPLAGVPAAQLPAPADGGTSRGALAGPFSLNEPGQPGRVGDTPARLRDSLAASVAWLAVDKPAHARYVPRAGASFAAVYAHDYCHLAGVYLPRVWWTADALASLKSGEMLAPSAGLTVAEVSVNDLFCWLREFGPRFGWRRTSTLDKRQREVNQGAVGLLIAHCEEAGRDGQMVVIVPESATQGARRDATGVVTGPLESGAGRVNYRARVAPRAWWTRPTFTEWAYWLHA
;
A
#
# COMPACT_ATOMS: atom_id res chain seq x y z
N MET A 1 -18.74 -7.09 6.11
CA MET A 1 -17.75 -7.23 5.01
C MET A 1 -17.08 -8.59 5.11
N PRO A 2 -16.72 -9.24 3.99
CA PRO A 2 -16.01 -10.51 4.00
C PRO A 2 -14.73 -10.51 4.85
N GLU A 3 -14.58 -11.54 5.67
CA GLU A 3 -13.41 -11.78 6.50
C GLU A 3 -12.46 -12.82 5.87
N ARG A 4 -11.35 -13.12 6.54
CA ARG A 4 -10.34 -14.08 6.04
C ARG A 4 -10.94 -15.46 5.75
N SER A 5 -11.86 -15.93 6.60
CA SER A 5 -12.52 -17.23 6.44
C SER A 5 -13.45 -17.26 5.21
N ASP A 6 -14.07 -16.13 4.89
CA ASP A 6 -14.96 -15.99 3.74
C ASP A 6 -14.18 -15.99 2.42
N ILE A 7 -13.05 -15.27 2.38
CA ILE A 7 -12.13 -15.30 1.23
C ILE A 7 -11.58 -16.71 1.00
N ARG A 8 -11.20 -17.42 2.09
CA ARG A 8 -10.74 -18.80 1.99
C ARG A 8 -11.83 -19.69 1.40
N TRP A 9 -13.07 -19.56 1.86
CA TRP A 9 -14.19 -20.32 1.31
C TRP A 9 -14.36 -20.08 -0.19
N PHE A 10 -14.36 -18.82 -0.63
CA PHE A 10 -14.49 -18.50 -2.06
C PHE A 10 -13.39 -19.19 -2.89
N LYS A 11 -12.13 -19.10 -2.44
CA LYS A 11 -11.01 -19.76 -3.12
C LYS A 11 -11.14 -21.28 -3.11
N THR A 12 -11.58 -21.87 -2.00
CA THR A 12 -11.80 -23.33 -1.93
C THR A 12 -12.89 -23.78 -2.90
N GLN A 13 -13.97 -23.03 -3.05
CA GLN A 13 -15.08 -23.41 -3.93
C GLN A 13 -14.74 -23.19 -5.41
N PHE A 14 -14.10 -22.08 -5.75
CA PHE A 14 -14.13 -21.57 -7.12
C PHE A 14 -12.75 -21.42 -7.78
N ALA A 15 -11.63 -21.59 -7.07
CA ALA A 15 -10.30 -21.32 -7.64
C ALA A 15 -9.99 -22.15 -8.90
N ALA A 16 -10.45 -23.41 -8.96
CA ALA A 16 -10.24 -24.27 -10.12
C ALA A 16 -10.96 -23.73 -11.37
N GLN A 17 -12.26 -23.39 -11.26
CA GLN A 17 -13.05 -22.79 -12.33
C GLN A 17 -12.46 -21.44 -12.77
N VAL A 18 -12.07 -20.60 -11.79
CA VAL A 18 -11.43 -19.31 -12.07
C VAL A 18 -10.12 -19.51 -12.81
N ALA A 19 -9.26 -20.44 -12.39
CA ALA A 19 -7.97 -20.69 -13.04
C ALA A 19 -8.13 -21.02 -14.53
N VAL A 20 -9.10 -21.88 -14.87
CA VAL A 20 -9.42 -22.24 -16.26
C VAL A 20 -9.86 -21.00 -17.04
N ALA A 21 -10.83 -20.23 -16.51
CA ALA A 21 -11.38 -19.06 -17.18
C ALA A 21 -10.37 -17.90 -17.36
N LEU A 22 -9.35 -17.83 -16.51
CA LEU A 22 -8.31 -16.79 -16.58
C LEU A 22 -7.17 -17.10 -17.56
N THR A 23 -7.16 -18.28 -18.19
CA THR A 23 -6.11 -18.66 -19.14
C THR A 23 -5.95 -17.61 -20.25
N GLY A 24 -4.71 -17.13 -20.44
CA GLY A 24 -4.41 -16.10 -21.45
C GLY A 24 -4.83 -14.67 -21.07
N THR A 25 -5.38 -14.46 -19.88
CA THR A 25 -5.71 -13.12 -19.36
C THR A 25 -4.64 -12.64 -18.37
N PRO A 26 -4.50 -11.31 -18.15
CA PRO A 26 -3.56 -10.79 -17.16
C PRO A 26 -4.14 -10.71 -15.74
N PHE A 27 -5.35 -11.24 -15.53
CA PHE A 27 -6.03 -11.24 -14.25
C PHE A 27 -5.56 -12.39 -13.35
N SER A 28 -5.79 -12.25 -12.04
CA SER A 28 -5.41 -13.25 -11.05
C SER A 28 -6.62 -13.77 -10.28
N ILE A 29 -6.51 -14.98 -9.71
CA ILE A 29 -7.53 -15.54 -8.81
C ILE A 29 -7.77 -14.60 -7.64
N ASP A 30 -6.71 -13.99 -7.10
CA ASP A 30 -6.78 -12.99 -6.03
C ASP A 30 -7.66 -11.79 -6.40
N PHE A 31 -7.56 -11.33 -7.65
CA PHE A 31 -8.36 -10.22 -8.15
C PHE A 31 -9.82 -10.58 -8.38
N ILE A 32 -10.11 -11.75 -8.95
CA ILE A 32 -11.49 -12.22 -9.09
C ILE A 32 -12.14 -12.45 -7.71
N THR A 33 -11.36 -12.95 -6.75
CA THR A 33 -11.82 -13.09 -5.36
C THR A 33 -12.12 -11.72 -4.74
N ALA A 34 -11.25 -10.73 -4.93
CA ALA A 34 -11.48 -9.37 -4.44
C ALA A 34 -12.72 -8.73 -5.06
N LEU A 35 -12.94 -8.93 -6.36
CA LEU A 35 -14.13 -8.48 -7.05
C LEU A 35 -15.39 -9.13 -6.45
N ALA A 36 -15.42 -10.46 -6.31
CA ALA A 36 -16.56 -11.15 -5.68
C ALA A 36 -16.84 -10.69 -4.23
N CYS A 37 -15.79 -10.41 -3.45
CA CYS A 37 -15.92 -9.84 -2.12
C CYS A 37 -16.56 -8.45 -2.13
N GLN A 38 -16.18 -7.61 -3.09
CA GLN A 38 -16.70 -6.26 -3.20
C GLN A 38 -18.13 -6.21 -3.74
N GLU A 39 -18.43 -6.97 -4.78
CA GLU A 39 -19.73 -6.92 -5.47
C GLU A 39 -20.85 -7.52 -4.61
N THR A 40 -20.68 -8.73 -4.08
CA THR A 40 -21.75 -9.41 -3.32
C THR A 40 -21.26 -10.07 -2.03
N GLY A 41 -20.04 -9.75 -1.57
CA GLY A 41 -19.47 -10.36 -0.37
C GLY A 41 -20.24 -10.10 0.91
N LEU A 42 -21.03 -9.03 0.99
CA LEU A 42 -21.95 -8.81 2.10
C LEU A 42 -23.10 -9.85 2.16
N VAL A 43 -23.41 -10.48 1.03
CA VAL A 43 -24.46 -11.49 0.90
C VAL A 43 -23.89 -12.88 1.14
N TRP A 44 -22.99 -13.35 0.27
CA TRP A 44 -22.54 -14.74 0.33
C TRP A 44 -21.71 -15.06 1.58
N SER A 45 -21.06 -14.07 2.21
CA SER A 45 -20.32 -14.31 3.47
C SER A 45 -21.24 -14.67 4.64
N VAL A 46 -22.48 -14.20 4.63
CA VAL A 46 -23.52 -14.57 5.60
C VAL A 46 -24.15 -15.90 5.23
N LEU A 47 -24.51 -16.08 3.95
CA LEU A 47 -25.20 -17.29 3.47
C LEU A 47 -24.34 -18.54 3.60
N ARG A 48 -23.03 -18.49 3.33
CA ARG A 48 -22.14 -19.66 3.44
C ARG A 48 -22.03 -20.27 4.85
N ARG A 49 -22.52 -19.55 5.86
CA ARG A 49 -22.52 -20.00 7.27
C ARG A 49 -23.82 -20.71 7.63
N ARG A 50 -24.76 -20.80 6.68
CA ARG A 50 -26.01 -21.53 6.77
C ARG A 50 -25.77 -22.96 6.28
N PRO A 51 -25.70 -23.97 7.17
CA PRO A 51 -25.42 -25.34 6.77
C PRO A 51 -26.47 -25.94 5.84
N GLU A 52 -27.68 -25.37 5.82
CA GLU A 52 -28.80 -25.77 4.97
C GLU A 52 -28.68 -25.31 3.51
N LEU A 53 -27.79 -24.36 3.20
CA LEU A 53 -27.65 -23.81 1.85
C LEU A 53 -26.49 -24.47 1.11
N SER A 54 -26.78 -25.02 -0.06
CA SER A 54 -25.78 -25.44 -1.05
C SER A 54 -25.11 -24.25 -1.71
N THR A 55 -23.93 -24.47 -2.29
CA THR A 55 -23.21 -23.45 -3.08
C THR A 55 -24.08 -22.89 -4.23
N ALA A 56 -24.88 -23.72 -4.89
CA ALA A 56 -25.78 -23.28 -5.97
C ALA A 56 -26.89 -22.35 -5.46
N GLU A 57 -27.49 -22.67 -4.31
CA GLU A 57 -28.49 -21.79 -3.68
C GLU A 57 -27.89 -20.47 -3.22
N ILE A 58 -26.66 -20.50 -2.68
CA ILE A 58 -25.92 -19.28 -2.32
C ILE A 58 -25.71 -18.39 -3.55
N LEU A 59 -25.31 -18.95 -4.70
CA LEU A 59 -25.10 -18.21 -5.94
C LEU A 59 -26.41 -17.61 -6.47
N ALA A 60 -27.51 -18.37 -6.44
CA ALA A 60 -28.83 -17.87 -6.83
C ALA A 60 -29.31 -16.71 -5.94
N LEU A 61 -28.90 -16.71 -4.67
CA LEU A 61 -29.19 -15.65 -3.70
C LEU A 61 -28.18 -14.49 -3.72
N CYS A 62 -27.11 -14.55 -4.53
CA CYS A 62 -26.20 -13.42 -4.76
C CYS A 62 -26.86 -12.35 -5.64
N VAL A 63 -27.98 -11.83 -5.16
CA VAL A 63 -28.71 -10.69 -5.72
C VAL A 63 -28.68 -9.56 -4.72
N GLY A 64 -28.94 -8.35 -5.17
CA GLY A 64 -28.85 -7.18 -4.30
C GLY A 64 -29.21 -5.91 -5.03
N ASP A 65 -28.98 -4.80 -4.34
CA ASP A 65 -29.31 -3.44 -4.73
C ASP A 65 -30.78 -3.26 -5.13
N THR A 66 -31.49 -2.35 -4.49
CA THR A 66 -32.92 -2.15 -4.78
C THR A 66 -33.14 -0.85 -5.51
N VAL A 67 -34.03 -0.87 -6.51
CA VAL A 67 -34.24 0.30 -7.38
C VAL A 67 -34.63 1.50 -6.51
N ALA A 68 -33.76 2.51 -6.48
CA ALA A 68 -33.97 3.74 -5.75
C ALA A 68 -34.80 4.75 -6.57
N ARG A 69 -35.45 5.70 -5.90
CA ARG A 69 -36.09 6.84 -6.58
C ARG A 69 -35.02 7.65 -7.32
N GLY A 70 -35.27 8.04 -8.57
CA GLY A 70 -34.37 8.91 -9.34
C GLY A 70 -33.29 8.21 -10.17
N ARG A 71 -33.37 6.88 -10.34
CA ARG A 71 -32.49 6.12 -11.24
C ARG A 71 -32.67 6.55 -12.70
N ARG A 72 -31.58 6.86 -13.40
CA ARG A 72 -31.59 7.25 -14.84
C ARG A 72 -31.50 6.06 -15.79
N ALA A 73 -30.73 5.03 -15.41
CA ALA A 73 -30.56 3.82 -16.19
C ALA A 73 -31.81 2.93 -16.15
N PHE A 74 -32.03 2.13 -17.19
CA PHE A 74 -33.11 1.14 -17.22
C PHE A 74 -32.98 0.14 -16.04
N PRO A 75 -34.10 -0.32 -15.45
CA PRO A 75 -35.40 0.33 -15.47
C PRO A 75 -35.43 1.53 -14.50
N GLN A 76 -35.98 2.66 -14.95
CA GLN A 76 -36.09 3.87 -14.12
C GLN A 76 -37.15 3.74 -13.00
N SER A 77 -38.15 2.89 -13.22
CA SER A 77 -39.24 2.61 -12.29
C SER A 77 -39.82 1.22 -12.55
N LYS A 78 -40.64 0.72 -11.62
CA LYS A 78 -41.44 -0.51 -11.85
C LYS A 78 -42.31 -0.38 -13.10
N ALA A 79 -42.97 0.75 -13.30
CA ALA A 79 -43.84 0.95 -14.46
C ALA A 79 -43.05 0.89 -15.77
N ALA A 80 -41.86 1.51 -15.81
CA ALA A 80 -40.97 1.45 -16.96
C ALA A 80 -40.49 0.01 -17.24
N LEU A 81 -40.20 -0.77 -16.19
CA LEU A 81 -39.88 -2.19 -16.36
C LEU A 81 -41.08 -2.96 -16.94
N LEU A 82 -42.27 -2.81 -16.36
CA LEU A 82 -43.46 -3.56 -16.81
C LEU A 82 -43.89 -3.23 -18.23
N ALA A 83 -43.60 -2.03 -18.73
CA ALA A 83 -43.87 -1.64 -20.11
C ALA A 83 -42.90 -2.28 -21.12
N HIS A 84 -41.77 -2.82 -20.68
CA HIS A 84 -40.77 -3.44 -21.55
C HIS A 84 -41.15 -4.91 -21.86
N PRO A 85 -40.91 -5.42 -23.09
CA PRO A 85 -41.03 -6.85 -23.40
C PRO A 85 -40.26 -7.73 -22.39
N GLY A 86 -40.92 -8.73 -21.82
CA GLY A 86 -40.32 -9.60 -20.78
C GLY A 86 -40.17 -8.95 -19.40
N GLY A 87 -40.51 -7.66 -19.26
CA GLY A 87 -40.35 -6.91 -18.02
C GLY A 87 -41.24 -7.36 -16.87
N ALA A 88 -42.43 -7.92 -17.16
CA ALA A 88 -43.28 -8.54 -16.14
C ALA A 88 -42.63 -9.78 -15.51
N ALA A 89 -42.03 -10.66 -16.34
CA ALA A 89 -41.29 -11.83 -15.88
C ALA A 89 -40.04 -11.41 -15.08
N LEU A 90 -39.30 -10.41 -15.58
CA LEU A 90 -38.13 -9.89 -14.88
C LEU A 90 -38.50 -9.25 -13.53
N PHE A 91 -39.59 -8.50 -13.46
CA PHE A 91 -40.07 -7.94 -12.20
C PHE A 91 -40.44 -9.05 -11.21
N ALA A 92 -41.16 -10.07 -11.66
CA ALA A 92 -41.54 -11.21 -10.81
C ALA A 92 -40.30 -11.93 -10.26
N LEU A 93 -39.32 -12.20 -11.12
CA LEU A 93 -38.02 -12.79 -10.75
C LEU A 93 -37.28 -11.91 -9.74
N ALA A 94 -37.06 -10.64 -10.05
CA ALA A 94 -36.32 -9.70 -9.22
C ALA A 94 -37.00 -9.45 -7.86
N ARG A 95 -38.33 -9.53 -7.84
CA ARG A 95 -39.14 -9.42 -6.63
C ARG A 95 -39.01 -10.68 -5.77
N ALA A 96 -39.16 -11.86 -6.38
CA ALA A 96 -39.00 -13.13 -5.68
C ALA A 96 -37.60 -13.25 -5.06
N ALA A 97 -36.57 -12.87 -5.82
CA ALA A 97 -35.19 -12.87 -5.35
C ALA A 97 -34.96 -11.92 -4.15
N LEU A 98 -35.55 -10.72 -4.17
CA LEU A 98 -35.51 -9.80 -3.03
C LEU A 98 -36.17 -10.39 -1.77
N VAL A 99 -37.34 -11.02 -1.93
CA VAL A 99 -38.07 -11.64 -0.81
C VAL A 99 -37.28 -12.82 -0.24
N ALA A 100 -36.71 -13.66 -1.10
CA ALA A 100 -35.87 -14.78 -0.67
C ALA A 100 -34.62 -14.29 0.07
N LEU A 101 -33.91 -13.30 -0.48
CA LEU A 101 -32.74 -12.69 0.16
C LEU A 101 -33.07 -12.11 1.56
N ALA A 102 -34.23 -11.45 1.69
CA ALA A 102 -34.68 -10.84 2.94
C ALA A 102 -34.97 -11.85 4.06
N SER A 103 -35.20 -13.12 3.73
CA SER A 103 -35.35 -14.18 4.75
C SER A 103 -34.05 -14.47 5.50
N TYR A 104 -32.89 -14.22 4.86
CA TYR A 104 -31.57 -14.47 5.43
C TYR A 104 -30.85 -13.20 5.91
N LEU A 105 -31.11 -12.05 5.27
CA LEU A 105 -30.44 -10.79 5.56
C LEU A 105 -31.40 -9.74 6.13
N PRO A 106 -31.30 -9.40 7.43
CA PRO A 106 -32.17 -8.40 8.07
C PRO A 106 -32.20 -7.03 7.36
N ALA A 107 -31.08 -6.62 6.74
CA ALA A 107 -30.97 -5.36 6.02
C ALA A 107 -31.99 -5.21 4.86
N TYR A 108 -32.48 -6.33 4.30
CA TYR A 108 -33.41 -6.33 3.18
C TYR A 108 -34.89 -6.48 3.60
N GLN A 109 -35.20 -6.82 4.85
CA GLN A 109 -36.56 -7.11 5.31
C GLN A 109 -37.51 -5.91 5.12
N LYS A 110 -37.10 -4.71 5.56
CA LYS A 110 -37.91 -3.49 5.42
C LYS A 110 -38.18 -3.14 3.95
N VAL A 111 -37.21 -3.40 3.07
CA VAL A 111 -37.34 -3.10 1.64
C VAL A 111 -38.21 -4.15 0.94
N ALA A 112 -38.08 -5.42 1.32
CA ALA A 112 -38.91 -6.51 0.82
C ALA A 112 -40.39 -6.34 1.17
N GLN A 113 -40.75 -5.66 2.27
CA GLN A 113 -42.15 -5.34 2.58
C GLN A 113 -42.79 -4.37 1.59
N GLN A 114 -42.02 -3.60 0.81
CA GLN A 114 -42.54 -2.62 -0.14
C GLN A 114 -42.83 -3.28 -1.50
N PRO A 115 -44.09 -3.44 -1.97
CA PRO A 115 -44.42 -4.22 -3.17
C PRO A 115 -43.85 -3.68 -4.50
N ALA A 116 -43.43 -2.41 -4.52
CA ALA A 116 -42.83 -1.77 -5.68
C ALA A 116 -41.29 -1.97 -5.75
N LYS A 117 -40.67 -2.52 -4.71
CA LYS A 117 -39.22 -2.73 -4.63
C LYS A 117 -38.83 -4.12 -5.14
N PHE A 118 -37.72 -4.18 -5.85
CA PHE A 118 -37.14 -5.40 -6.43
C PHE A 118 -35.62 -5.22 -6.56
N CYS A 119 -34.89 -6.33 -6.61
CA CYS A 119 -33.45 -6.34 -6.84
C CYS A 119 -33.10 -5.85 -8.26
N HIS A 120 -31.96 -5.18 -8.42
CA HIS A 120 -31.44 -4.86 -9.75
C HIS A 120 -29.99 -5.28 -10.00
N GLY A 121 -29.26 -5.73 -8.98
CA GLY A 121 -27.99 -6.44 -9.16
C GLY A 121 -28.19 -7.95 -9.07
N PHE A 122 -27.60 -8.69 -10.03
CA PHE A 122 -27.73 -10.15 -10.12
C PHE A 122 -26.37 -10.86 -10.28
N GLY A 123 -26.21 -11.94 -9.53
CA GLY A 123 -25.05 -12.83 -9.57
C GLY A 123 -23.90 -12.36 -8.67
N ILE A 124 -22.95 -13.26 -8.43
CA ILE A 124 -21.84 -13.04 -7.49
C ILE A 124 -20.93 -11.84 -7.86
N PHE A 125 -20.89 -11.47 -9.14
CA PHE A 125 -20.17 -10.29 -9.66
C PHE A 125 -21.09 -9.10 -9.98
N GLN A 126 -22.34 -9.17 -9.53
CA GLN A 126 -23.34 -8.10 -9.55
C GLN A 126 -23.55 -7.43 -10.93
N ARG A 127 -24.12 -8.16 -11.89
CA ARG A 127 -24.57 -7.58 -13.16
C ARG A 127 -25.88 -6.82 -12.96
N ASP A 128 -25.88 -5.54 -13.34
CA ASP A 128 -27.03 -4.66 -13.18
C ASP A 128 -28.10 -4.86 -14.30
N LEU A 129 -29.39 -4.76 -13.94
CA LEU A 129 -30.56 -4.87 -14.83
C LEU A 129 -30.58 -3.90 -16.01
N GLN A 130 -29.80 -2.83 -16.00
CA GLN A 130 -29.65 -1.95 -17.16
C GLN A 130 -29.16 -2.71 -18.41
N HIS A 131 -28.53 -3.87 -18.23
CA HIS A 131 -28.09 -4.74 -19.32
C HIS A 131 -29.16 -5.73 -19.77
N PHE A 132 -30.37 -5.70 -19.20
CA PHE A 132 -31.47 -6.56 -19.61
C PHE A 132 -31.83 -6.38 -21.08
N GLU A 133 -31.82 -5.15 -21.58
CA GLU A 133 -32.10 -4.86 -22.99
C GLU A 133 -31.07 -5.49 -23.94
N LEU A 134 -29.85 -5.75 -23.46
CA LEU A 134 -28.76 -6.35 -24.24
C LEU A 134 -28.70 -7.87 -24.13
N ASP A 135 -29.07 -8.42 -22.96
CA ASP A 135 -29.00 -9.86 -22.67
C ASP A 135 -30.13 -10.25 -21.69
N PRO A 136 -31.38 -10.39 -22.17
CA PRO A 136 -32.50 -10.81 -21.33
C PRO A 136 -32.31 -12.21 -20.75
N GLY A 137 -31.69 -13.10 -21.53
CA GLY A 137 -31.44 -14.51 -21.17
C GLY A 137 -30.56 -14.65 -19.94
N TYR A 138 -29.56 -13.78 -19.76
CA TYR A 138 -28.74 -13.79 -18.54
C TYR A 138 -29.57 -13.75 -17.25
N PHE A 139 -30.68 -13.01 -17.26
CA PHE A 139 -31.57 -12.87 -16.11
C PHE A 139 -32.67 -13.94 -16.12
N LEU A 140 -33.44 -14.05 -17.20
CA LEU A 140 -34.63 -14.92 -17.25
C LEU A 140 -34.30 -16.42 -17.23
N GLU A 141 -33.13 -16.81 -17.70
CA GLU A 141 -32.66 -18.21 -17.68
C GLU A 141 -31.80 -18.51 -16.44
N HIS A 142 -31.76 -17.60 -15.45
CA HIS A 142 -31.00 -17.75 -14.21
C HIS A 142 -29.49 -17.97 -14.40
N ARG A 143 -28.90 -17.56 -15.53
CA ARG A 143 -27.46 -17.72 -15.80
C ARG A 143 -26.57 -17.01 -14.78
N TYR A 144 -27.09 -16.00 -14.07
CA TYR A 144 -26.41 -15.34 -12.95
C TYR A 144 -26.17 -16.24 -11.72
N ALA A 145 -26.92 -17.35 -11.59
CA ALA A 145 -26.78 -18.32 -10.51
C ALA A 145 -25.76 -19.42 -10.83
N ASP A 146 -25.37 -19.56 -12.09
CA ASP A 146 -24.29 -20.43 -12.52
C ASP A 146 -22.95 -19.66 -12.42
N PHE A 147 -21.97 -20.23 -11.72
CA PHE A 147 -20.71 -19.54 -11.47
C PHE A 147 -19.91 -19.28 -12.75
N ASP A 148 -19.85 -20.25 -13.67
CA ASP A 148 -19.04 -20.15 -14.88
C ASP A 148 -19.65 -19.12 -15.84
N LEU A 149 -20.98 -19.10 -15.96
CA LEU A 149 -21.70 -18.11 -16.78
C LEU A 149 -21.61 -16.71 -16.17
N ALA A 150 -21.73 -16.57 -14.85
CA ALA A 150 -21.54 -15.29 -14.16
C ALA A 150 -20.11 -14.77 -14.31
N LEU A 151 -19.11 -15.65 -14.17
CA LEU A 151 -17.70 -15.32 -14.34
C LEU A 151 -17.40 -14.89 -15.78
N ALA A 152 -17.88 -15.63 -16.79
CA ALA A 152 -17.71 -15.27 -18.20
C ALA A 152 -18.28 -13.88 -18.51
N SER A 153 -19.46 -13.56 -17.96
CA SER A 153 -20.07 -12.23 -18.05
C SER A 153 -19.17 -11.16 -17.42
N ALA A 154 -18.65 -11.38 -16.21
CA ALA A 154 -17.76 -10.43 -15.54
C ALA A 154 -16.45 -10.22 -16.31
N LEU A 155 -15.85 -11.30 -16.82
CA LEU A 155 -14.61 -11.24 -17.61
C LEU A 155 -14.77 -10.43 -18.89
N ALA A 156 -15.93 -10.51 -19.57
CA ALA A 156 -16.20 -9.68 -20.75
C ALA A 156 -16.15 -8.17 -20.41
N VAL A 157 -16.68 -7.77 -19.24
CA VAL A 157 -16.64 -6.38 -18.76
C VAL A 157 -15.21 -5.99 -18.37
N LEU A 158 -14.47 -6.86 -17.67
CA LEU A 158 -13.08 -6.61 -17.29
C LEU A 158 -12.16 -6.48 -18.51
N GLN A 159 -12.38 -7.27 -19.57
CA GLN A 159 -11.66 -7.13 -20.84
C GLN A 159 -12.00 -5.80 -21.53
N ALA A 160 -13.26 -5.35 -21.48
CA ALA A 160 -13.63 -4.02 -21.97
C ALA A 160 -12.96 -2.90 -21.16
N ALA A 161 -12.82 -3.08 -19.84
CA ALA A 161 -12.08 -2.16 -18.98
C ALA A 161 -10.60 -2.08 -19.36
N LEU A 162 -9.93 -3.21 -19.62
CA LEU A 162 -8.56 -3.22 -20.16
C LEU A 162 -8.46 -2.45 -21.46
N ARG A 163 -9.46 -2.59 -22.36
CA ARG A 163 -9.48 -1.85 -23.62
C ARG A 163 -9.55 -0.34 -23.41
N ARG A 164 -10.43 0.11 -22.50
CA ARG A 164 -10.58 1.54 -22.15
C ARG A 164 -9.32 2.14 -21.53
N LEU A 165 -8.56 1.34 -20.78
CA LEU A 165 -7.30 1.75 -20.15
C LEU A 165 -6.10 1.64 -21.09
N GLY A 166 -6.26 1.07 -22.29
CA GLY A 166 -5.16 0.85 -23.23
C GLY A 166 -4.17 -0.25 -22.79
N TRP A 167 -4.64 -1.22 -22.00
CA TRP A 167 -3.81 -2.25 -21.36
C TRP A 167 -3.97 -3.65 -21.95
N GLN A 168 -4.50 -3.75 -23.17
CA GLN A 168 -4.81 -5.04 -23.84
C GLN A 168 -3.56 -5.92 -24.05
N ARG A 169 -2.38 -5.30 -24.14
CA ARG A 169 -1.10 -6.00 -24.38
C ARG A 169 -0.37 -6.41 -23.09
N LYS A 170 -0.88 -6.03 -21.92
CA LYS A 170 -0.26 -6.42 -20.64
C LYS A 170 -0.55 -7.90 -20.39
N THR A 171 0.50 -8.65 -20.06
CA THR A 171 0.40 -10.06 -19.65
C THR A 171 0.28 -10.22 -18.13
N ARG A 172 0.59 -9.15 -17.37
CA ARG A 172 0.43 -9.07 -15.92
C ARG A 172 0.01 -7.67 -15.52
N LEU A 173 -0.77 -7.57 -14.45
CA LEU A 173 -1.17 -6.32 -13.83
C LEU A 173 -0.60 -6.24 -12.41
N SER A 174 -0.15 -5.05 -12.02
CA SER A 174 0.09 -4.70 -10.62
C SER A 174 -1.22 -4.60 -9.83
N ASP A 175 -1.12 -4.47 -8.50
CA ASP A 175 -2.31 -4.31 -7.66
C ASP A 175 -3.10 -3.02 -7.97
N ASP A 176 -2.41 -1.94 -8.34
CA ASP A 176 -3.09 -0.70 -8.74
C ASP A 176 -3.79 -0.84 -10.06
N GLU A 177 -3.17 -1.53 -11.00
CA GLU A 177 -3.74 -1.73 -12.32
C GLU A 177 -4.97 -2.64 -12.22
N GLN A 178 -4.94 -3.67 -11.37
CA GLN A 178 -6.11 -4.47 -11.05
C GLN A 178 -7.21 -3.63 -10.39
N ALA A 179 -6.88 -2.81 -9.39
CA ALA A 179 -7.85 -1.92 -8.76
C ALA A 179 -8.42 -0.86 -9.74
N ALA A 180 -7.59 -0.31 -10.64
CA ALA A 180 -8.03 0.60 -11.68
C ALA A 180 -8.98 -0.08 -12.68
N VAL A 181 -8.69 -1.33 -13.07
CA VAL A 181 -9.60 -2.14 -13.89
C VAL A 181 -10.94 -2.35 -13.17
N ALA A 182 -10.95 -2.66 -11.88
CA ALA A 182 -12.18 -2.80 -11.10
C ALA A 182 -12.94 -1.47 -10.96
N ILE A 183 -12.25 -0.34 -10.82
CA ILE A 183 -12.91 0.98 -10.82
C ILE A 183 -13.61 1.24 -12.17
N VAL A 184 -13.00 0.84 -13.29
CA VAL A 184 -13.65 0.93 -14.62
C VAL A 184 -14.78 -0.09 -14.75
N TYR A 185 -14.65 -1.28 -14.16
CA TYR A 185 -15.74 -2.27 -14.08
C TYR A 185 -16.97 -1.68 -13.37
N ASN A 186 -16.76 -1.02 -12.23
CA ASN A 186 -17.82 -0.42 -11.43
C ASN A 186 -18.40 0.88 -12.02
N SER A 187 -17.55 1.81 -12.47
CA SER A 187 -17.94 3.18 -12.80
C SER A 187 -17.83 3.54 -14.28
N GLY A 188 -17.32 2.63 -15.11
CA GLY A 188 -17.12 2.82 -16.55
C GLY A 188 -15.89 3.65 -16.93
N ARG A 189 -15.19 4.29 -15.98
CA ARG A 189 -14.00 5.12 -16.23
C ARG A 189 -13.01 5.12 -15.07
N TYR A 190 -11.77 5.53 -15.31
CA TYR A 190 -10.76 5.76 -14.28
C TYR A 190 -10.14 7.14 -14.48
N VAL A 191 -10.08 7.92 -13.41
CA VAL A 191 -9.50 9.28 -13.40
C VAL A 191 -8.19 9.25 -12.61
N PRO A 192 -7.02 9.25 -13.28
CA PRO A 192 -5.74 8.96 -12.62
C PRO A 192 -5.43 9.81 -11.38
N ARG A 193 -5.66 11.13 -11.43
CA ARG A 193 -5.43 12.06 -10.30
C ARG A 193 -6.16 11.68 -9.00
N LEU A 194 -7.28 10.95 -9.09
CA LEU A 194 -8.06 10.52 -7.92
C LEU A 194 -7.54 9.19 -7.33
N GLY A 195 -6.68 8.46 -8.06
CA GLY A 195 -6.12 7.19 -7.60
C GLY A 195 -7.22 6.19 -7.22
N LEU A 196 -7.12 5.59 -6.02
CA LEU A 196 -8.10 4.61 -5.53
C LEU A 196 -9.37 5.25 -4.96
N ARG A 197 -9.42 6.58 -4.76
CA ARG A 197 -10.58 7.31 -4.22
C ARG A 197 -11.64 7.56 -5.29
N GLN A 198 -12.14 6.47 -5.87
CA GLN A 198 -13.08 6.48 -6.98
C GLN A 198 -14.09 5.34 -6.87
N GLY A 199 -15.21 5.49 -7.57
CA GLY A 199 -16.37 4.62 -7.45
C GLY A 199 -17.27 5.04 -6.28
N TRP A 200 -18.17 4.14 -5.88
CA TRP A 200 -19.09 4.39 -4.76
C TRP A 200 -18.33 4.63 -3.45
N PHE A 201 -18.79 5.60 -2.65
CA PHE A 201 -18.26 5.89 -1.32
C PHE A 201 -19.26 5.42 -0.26
N ASP A 202 -18.84 4.52 0.63
CA ASP A 202 -19.73 3.91 1.64
C ASP A 202 -19.89 4.75 2.93
N GLY A 203 -19.29 5.94 2.96
CA GLY A 203 -19.20 6.80 4.14
C GLY A 203 -17.83 6.76 4.83
N GLN A 204 -17.02 5.72 4.55
CA GLN A 204 -15.67 5.56 5.10
C GLN A 204 -14.61 5.35 4.01
N HIS A 205 -14.93 4.54 3.00
CA HIS A 205 -14.01 4.13 1.94
C HIS A 205 -14.65 4.23 0.55
N TYR A 206 -13.81 4.53 -0.43
CA TYR A 206 -14.19 4.41 -1.84
C TYR A 206 -14.08 2.95 -2.30
N TYR A 207 -14.90 2.57 -3.28
CA TYR A 207 -14.89 1.26 -3.93
C TYR A 207 -13.46 0.83 -4.34
N GLY A 208 -12.68 1.74 -4.93
CA GLY A 208 -11.30 1.45 -5.34
C GLY A 208 -10.36 1.13 -4.17
N GLU A 209 -10.57 1.75 -3.01
CA GLU A 209 -9.81 1.47 -1.78
C GLU A 209 -10.19 0.09 -1.22
N LEU A 210 -11.48 -0.24 -1.20
CA LEU A 210 -11.98 -1.54 -0.73
C LEU A 210 -11.52 -2.70 -1.61
N ILE A 211 -11.59 -2.56 -2.94
CA ILE A 211 -11.05 -3.58 -3.86
C ILE A 211 -9.57 -3.83 -3.60
N PHE A 212 -8.79 -2.76 -3.39
CA PHE A 212 -7.37 -2.90 -3.12
C PHE A 212 -7.12 -3.62 -1.79
N ASP A 213 -7.87 -3.27 -0.73
CA ASP A 213 -7.80 -3.93 0.58
C ASP A 213 -8.19 -5.43 0.48
N PHE A 214 -9.25 -5.76 -0.29
CA PHE A 214 -9.64 -7.16 -0.53
C PHE A 214 -8.60 -7.92 -1.36
N LEU A 215 -8.04 -7.31 -2.40
CA LEU A 215 -6.99 -7.90 -3.23
C LEU A 215 -5.75 -8.22 -2.41
N ARG A 216 -5.27 -7.27 -1.60
CA ARG A 216 -4.14 -7.49 -0.68
C ARG A 216 -4.43 -8.60 0.30
N ARG A 217 -5.63 -8.64 0.87
CA ARG A 217 -6.03 -9.72 1.79
C ARG A 217 -6.09 -11.08 1.09
N ALA A 218 -6.67 -11.15 -0.10
CA ALA A 218 -6.77 -12.39 -0.88
C ALA A 218 -5.40 -12.99 -1.17
N ARG A 219 -4.41 -12.16 -1.50
CA ARG A 219 -3.02 -12.60 -1.72
C ARG A 219 -2.35 -13.22 -0.50
N THR A 220 -2.77 -12.86 0.71
CA THR A 220 -2.28 -13.49 1.97
C THR A 220 -2.89 -14.85 2.27
N LEU A 221 -3.77 -15.35 1.39
CA LEU A 221 -4.46 -16.62 1.55
C LEU A 221 -4.16 -17.47 0.32
N GLY A 222 -3.67 -18.69 0.51
CA GLY A 222 -3.55 -19.66 -0.58
C GLY A 222 -4.93 -20.14 -1.04
N ASP A 223 -4.93 -20.90 -2.13
CA ASP A 223 -6.04 -21.74 -2.55
C ASP A 223 -5.68 -23.21 -2.34
N PRO A 224 -6.58 -24.19 -2.58
CA PRO A 224 -6.27 -25.61 -2.36
C PRO A 224 -5.06 -26.15 -3.16
N THR A 225 -4.68 -25.46 -4.23
CA THR A 225 -3.63 -25.90 -5.17
C THR A 225 -2.38 -25.03 -5.14
N ASN A 226 -2.48 -23.77 -4.68
CA ASN A 226 -1.39 -22.80 -4.69
C ASN A 226 -1.20 -22.14 -3.31
N PRO A 227 0.06 -21.95 -2.87
CA PRO A 227 0.36 -21.19 -1.66
C PRO A 227 -0.02 -19.70 -1.82
N PRO A 228 -0.14 -18.93 -0.72
CA PRO A 228 -0.41 -17.50 -0.79
C PRO A 228 0.69 -16.76 -1.56
N SER A 229 0.30 -15.80 -2.40
CA SER A 229 1.21 -14.96 -3.20
C SER A 229 1.87 -13.84 -2.38
N LEU A 230 1.35 -13.54 -1.20
CA LEU A 230 1.95 -12.66 -0.19
C LEU A 230 2.05 -13.39 1.16
N ALA A 231 3.18 -13.21 1.84
CA ALA A 231 3.36 -13.75 3.18
C ALA A 231 2.25 -13.22 4.12
N PRO A 232 1.53 -14.09 4.85
CA PRO A 232 0.56 -13.65 5.85
C PRO A 232 1.26 -12.78 6.91
N PRO A 233 0.76 -11.58 7.21
CA PRO A 233 1.37 -10.74 8.23
C PRO A 233 1.11 -11.32 9.62
N ARG A 234 2.04 -11.04 10.55
CA ARG A 234 1.77 -11.20 11.99
C ARG A 234 0.73 -10.15 12.43
N SER A 235 0.00 -10.42 13.52
CA SER A 235 -0.88 -9.42 14.11
C SER A 235 -0.11 -8.14 14.43
N GLY A 236 -0.69 -6.97 14.08
CA GLY A 236 -0.03 -5.67 14.21
C GLY A 236 0.89 -5.30 13.05
N ASN A 237 1.13 -6.18 12.08
CA ASN A 237 1.96 -5.89 10.90
C ASN A 237 1.13 -5.81 9.62
N ALA A 238 1.56 -4.96 8.69
CA ALA A 238 1.02 -4.91 7.34
C ALA A 238 1.63 -6.00 6.45
N ALA A 239 0.82 -6.48 5.50
CA ALA A 239 1.30 -7.39 4.45
C ALA A 239 2.08 -6.61 3.39
N LEU A 240 3.40 -6.62 3.49
CA LEU A 240 4.26 -5.95 2.53
C LEU A 240 4.62 -6.85 1.35
N PRO A 241 4.41 -6.41 0.08
CA PRO A 241 4.83 -7.18 -1.09
C PRO A 241 6.34 -7.31 -1.12
N ALA A 242 6.89 -8.42 -1.62
CA ALA A 242 8.34 -8.57 -1.77
C ALA A 242 8.96 -7.40 -2.56
N ALA A 243 10.24 -7.13 -2.30
CA ALA A 243 11.02 -6.21 -3.12
C ALA A 243 10.93 -6.60 -4.59
N SER A 244 10.81 -5.61 -5.49
CA SER A 244 10.80 -5.90 -6.92
C SER A 244 12.14 -6.52 -7.32
N PRO A 245 12.18 -7.73 -7.90
CA PRO A 245 13.43 -8.34 -8.33
C PRO A 245 14.03 -7.52 -9.48
N ALA A 246 15.35 -7.65 -9.66
CA ALA A 246 16.00 -7.15 -10.86
C ALA A 246 15.36 -7.79 -12.11
N ALA A 247 15.10 -6.98 -13.12
CA ALA A 247 14.53 -7.40 -14.40
C ALA A 247 15.50 -7.16 -15.56
N ALA A 248 16.55 -6.37 -15.35
CA ALA A 248 17.57 -6.14 -16.37
C ALA A 248 18.35 -7.43 -16.66
N THR A 249 18.65 -7.66 -17.94
CA THR A 249 19.49 -8.76 -18.42
C THR A 249 20.72 -8.27 -19.18
N GLY A 250 20.90 -6.94 -19.27
CA GLY A 250 21.99 -6.31 -20.01
C GLY A 250 23.33 -6.31 -19.28
N ARG A 251 24.29 -5.56 -19.83
CA ARG A 251 25.66 -5.47 -19.32
C ARG A 251 25.73 -4.86 -17.93
N HIS A 252 26.69 -5.34 -17.14
CA HIS A 252 26.97 -4.81 -15.81
C HIS A 252 28.00 -3.68 -15.88
N TYR A 253 27.81 -2.69 -15.00
CA TYR A 253 28.70 -1.57 -14.82
C TYR A 253 28.89 -1.29 -13.33
N ARG A 254 30.02 -0.64 -13.03
CA ARG A 254 30.31 -0.05 -11.73
C ARG A 254 30.37 1.47 -11.86
N VAL A 255 29.79 2.19 -10.91
CA VAL A 255 29.96 3.65 -10.83
C VAL A 255 31.43 3.95 -10.58
N ALA A 256 32.01 4.83 -11.39
CA ALA A 256 33.41 5.21 -11.32
C ALA A 256 33.77 5.81 -9.95
N GLN A 257 35.06 5.87 -9.63
CA GLN A 257 35.54 6.65 -8.49
C GLN A 257 35.34 8.13 -8.81
N ILE A 258 34.43 8.78 -8.10
CA ILE A 258 34.04 10.17 -8.28
C ILE A 258 33.96 10.85 -6.91
N THR A 259 34.33 12.13 -6.86
CA THR A 259 34.32 12.94 -5.63
C THR A 259 32.91 13.28 -5.14
N ALA A 260 31.90 13.08 -5.98
CA ALA A 260 30.49 13.33 -5.70
C ALA A 260 29.64 12.11 -6.09
N TRP A 261 28.34 12.16 -5.79
CA TRP A 261 27.42 11.08 -6.13
C TRP A 261 26.96 11.13 -7.59
N LEU A 262 26.80 9.96 -8.24
CA LEU A 262 26.21 9.88 -9.57
C LEU A 262 24.68 9.99 -9.47
N ASN A 263 24.08 10.97 -10.14
CA ASN A 263 22.62 11.13 -10.15
C ASN A 263 21.97 10.14 -11.13
N LEU A 264 21.03 9.34 -10.61
CA LEU A 264 20.07 8.59 -11.41
C LEU A 264 18.86 9.48 -11.72
N ARG A 265 18.46 9.57 -12.98
CA ARG A 265 17.44 10.52 -13.46
C ARG A 265 16.23 9.84 -14.07
N ARG A 266 15.06 10.48 -14.05
CA ARG A 266 13.83 9.98 -14.72
C ARG A 266 13.90 10.13 -16.24
N GLU A 267 14.54 11.18 -16.71
CA GLU A 267 14.76 11.49 -18.13
C GLU A 267 16.26 11.63 -18.44
N PRO A 268 16.73 11.33 -19.67
CA PRO A 268 18.13 11.46 -20.08
C PRO A 268 18.52 12.92 -20.36
N ARG A 269 18.32 13.81 -19.39
CA ARG A 269 18.67 15.23 -19.47
C ARG A 269 18.88 15.86 -18.10
N ILE A 270 19.63 16.97 -18.10
CA ILE A 270 19.74 17.90 -16.99
C ILE A 270 18.90 19.13 -17.35
N ASP A 271 18.16 19.65 -16.40
CA ASP A 271 17.48 20.95 -16.54
C ASP A 271 18.38 21.98 -15.90
N ASP A 272 18.77 22.99 -16.67
CA ASP A 272 19.75 23.99 -16.25
C ASP A 272 19.20 24.88 -15.12
N ALA A 273 17.91 25.20 -15.14
CA ALA A 273 17.26 25.98 -14.08
C ALA A 273 17.06 25.15 -12.81
N HIS A 274 16.77 23.85 -12.96
CA HIS A 274 16.52 22.95 -11.83
C HIS A 274 17.26 21.61 -11.97
N PRO A 275 18.59 21.55 -11.77
CA PRO A 275 19.40 20.36 -12.04
C PRO A 275 19.01 19.10 -11.25
N ARG A 276 18.28 19.28 -10.14
CA ARG A 276 17.82 18.20 -9.25
C ARG A 276 16.36 17.76 -9.48
N HIS A 277 15.54 18.47 -10.27
CA HIS A 277 14.10 18.17 -10.38
C HIS A 277 13.83 16.76 -10.94
N ASN A 278 14.73 16.28 -11.79
CA ASN A 278 14.65 14.98 -12.47
C ASN A 278 15.45 13.88 -11.75
N VAL A 279 16.04 14.14 -10.58
CA VAL A 279 16.86 13.13 -9.87
C VAL A 279 15.96 12.20 -9.07
N LEU A 280 16.09 10.89 -9.32
CA LEU A 280 15.39 9.81 -8.62
C LEU A 280 16.15 9.32 -7.39
N ALA A 281 17.46 9.15 -7.55
CA ALA A 281 18.37 8.64 -6.53
C ALA A 281 19.80 9.09 -6.81
N ARG A 282 20.67 8.94 -5.82
CA ARG A 282 22.11 9.19 -5.93
C ARG A 282 22.85 7.88 -5.67
N LEU A 283 23.82 7.59 -6.53
CA LEU A 283 24.57 6.35 -6.55
C LEU A 283 25.99 6.61 -6.06
N PRO A 284 26.47 5.89 -5.03
CA PRO A 284 27.83 6.06 -4.54
C PRO A 284 28.84 5.51 -5.55
N ALA A 285 30.10 5.96 -5.44
CA ALA A 285 31.21 5.34 -6.14
C ALA A 285 31.25 3.83 -5.84
N GLY A 286 31.55 3.01 -6.85
CA GLY A 286 31.59 1.55 -6.69
C GLY A 286 30.22 0.86 -6.74
N GLN A 287 29.10 1.58 -6.79
CA GLN A 287 27.76 1.00 -6.90
C GLN A 287 27.61 0.18 -8.19
N TRP A 288 27.08 -1.04 -8.06
CA TRP A 288 26.72 -1.89 -9.18
C TRP A 288 25.43 -1.41 -9.84
N VAL A 289 25.44 -1.36 -11.17
CA VAL A 289 24.26 -1.08 -11.99
C VAL A 289 24.23 -2.00 -13.20
N GLN A 290 23.04 -2.24 -13.75
CA GLN A 290 22.85 -3.05 -14.94
C GLN A 290 22.16 -2.23 -16.03
N ALA A 291 22.66 -2.34 -17.26
CA ALA A 291 22.09 -1.57 -18.38
C ALA A 291 20.81 -2.23 -18.91
N LEU A 292 19.85 -1.37 -19.25
CA LEU A 292 18.62 -1.72 -19.96
C LEU A 292 18.71 -1.36 -21.45
N SER A 293 19.60 -0.43 -21.82
CA SER A 293 19.91 -0.08 -23.19
C SER A 293 21.39 -0.31 -23.51
N THR A 294 21.70 -0.58 -24.77
CA THR A 294 23.09 -0.62 -25.26
C THR A 294 23.57 0.74 -25.74
N VAL A 295 22.64 1.60 -26.16
CA VAL A 295 22.92 2.93 -26.73
C VAL A 295 22.57 4.02 -25.72
N PRO A 296 23.51 4.93 -25.38
CA PRO A 296 23.20 6.12 -24.60
C PRO A 296 22.32 7.11 -25.36
N ARG A 297 21.39 7.76 -24.65
CA ARG A 297 20.59 8.89 -25.14
C ARG A 297 21.10 10.17 -24.47
N ASN A 298 21.51 11.16 -25.25
CA ASN A 298 22.11 12.41 -24.74
C ASN A 298 23.26 12.19 -23.75
N GLY A 299 24.09 11.16 -23.97
CA GLY A 299 25.18 10.79 -23.04
C GLY A 299 24.73 10.06 -21.77
N PHE A 300 23.44 9.77 -21.60
CA PHE A 300 22.91 8.98 -20.50
C PHE A 300 22.58 7.55 -20.94
N LEU A 301 23.00 6.57 -20.16
CA LEU A 301 22.62 5.17 -20.33
C LEU A 301 21.38 4.87 -19.47
N GLU A 302 20.45 4.11 -20.03
CA GLU A 302 19.31 3.60 -19.26
C GLU A 302 19.75 2.40 -18.43
N ILE A 303 19.57 2.49 -17.11
CA ILE A 303 20.07 1.51 -16.16
C ILE A 303 19.01 1.13 -15.13
N GLU A 304 19.24 -0.02 -14.53
CA GLU A 304 18.57 -0.53 -13.35
C GLU A 304 19.58 -0.69 -12.20
N VAL A 305 19.14 -0.41 -10.98
CA VAL A 305 19.94 -0.58 -9.76
C VAL A 305 19.06 -0.98 -8.58
N LEU A 306 19.59 -1.86 -7.73
CA LEU A 306 19.00 -2.21 -6.44
C LEU A 306 19.72 -1.42 -5.33
N LEU A 307 18.97 -0.64 -4.56
CA LEU A 307 19.48 0.07 -3.38
C LEU A 307 18.71 -0.40 -2.13
N ALA A 308 19.36 -1.15 -1.25
CA ALA A 308 18.75 -1.73 -0.04
C ALA A 308 17.38 -2.40 -0.32
N GLY A 309 17.33 -3.24 -1.36
CA GLY A 309 16.13 -3.95 -1.81
C GLY A 309 15.17 -3.15 -2.69
N ALA A 310 15.34 -1.83 -2.86
CA ALA A 310 14.52 -1.05 -3.77
C ALA A 310 15.09 -1.05 -5.19
N ARG A 311 14.28 -1.49 -6.16
CA ARG A 311 14.61 -1.38 -7.59
C ARG A 311 14.32 0.01 -8.12
N TYR A 312 15.35 0.66 -8.65
CA TYR A 312 15.27 1.90 -9.38
C TYR A 312 15.58 1.65 -10.86
N HIS A 313 14.86 2.36 -11.72
CA HIS A 313 15.06 2.40 -13.15
C HIS A 313 15.15 3.87 -13.56
N GLY A 314 16.15 4.21 -14.36
CA GLY A 314 16.34 5.57 -14.85
C GLY A 314 17.57 5.72 -15.74
N PHE A 315 18.05 6.95 -15.85
CA PHE A 315 19.14 7.35 -16.72
C PHE A 315 20.34 7.85 -15.91
N ALA A 316 21.52 7.31 -16.18
CA ALA A 316 22.77 7.70 -15.53
C ALA A 316 23.80 8.11 -16.59
N ALA A 317 24.62 9.13 -16.29
CA ALA A 317 25.60 9.63 -17.25
C ALA A 317 26.65 8.56 -17.58
N ARG A 318 26.76 8.19 -18.86
CA ARG A 318 27.53 7.03 -19.34
C ARG A 318 29.02 7.14 -19.02
N HIS A 319 29.59 8.34 -19.01
CA HIS A 319 31.01 8.55 -18.77
C HIS A 319 31.44 8.24 -17.33
N PHE A 320 30.50 8.15 -16.39
CA PHE A 320 30.75 7.69 -15.00
C PHE A 320 30.48 6.19 -14.79
N LEU A 321 30.11 5.45 -15.85
CA LEU A 321 29.89 4.00 -15.77
C LEU A 321 31.08 3.26 -16.37
N ARG A 322 31.71 2.40 -15.58
CA ARG A 322 32.82 1.54 -16.00
C ARG A 322 32.29 0.12 -16.19
N PRO A 323 32.48 -0.51 -17.36
CA PRO A 323 32.10 -1.91 -17.55
C PRO A 323 32.73 -2.78 -16.48
N ALA A 324 31.97 -3.74 -15.96
CA ALA A 324 32.43 -4.69 -14.97
C ALA A 324 31.77 -6.05 -15.21
N PRO A 325 32.42 -7.18 -14.86
CA PRO A 325 31.78 -8.48 -14.92
C PRO A 325 30.54 -8.53 -14.03
N ALA A 326 29.62 -9.45 -14.29
CA ALA A 326 28.48 -9.65 -13.39
C ALA A 326 28.99 -9.93 -11.96
N PRO A 327 28.37 -9.35 -10.93
CA PRO A 327 28.75 -9.67 -9.55
C PRO A 327 28.51 -11.16 -9.30
N ALA A 328 29.53 -11.85 -8.77
CA ALA A 328 29.44 -13.26 -8.39
C ALA A 328 28.56 -13.36 -7.14
N GLU A 329 27.26 -13.59 -7.34
CA GLU A 329 26.21 -13.28 -6.36
C GLU A 329 26.24 -11.77 -6.02
N LEU A 330 25.11 -11.07 -6.09
CA LEU A 330 25.05 -9.77 -5.43
C LEU A 330 25.43 -10.06 -3.98
N GLU A 331 26.57 -9.58 -3.50
CA GLU A 331 26.97 -9.68 -2.10
C GLU A 331 25.80 -9.15 -1.28
N THR A 332 24.86 -10.03 -0.92
CA THR A 332 23.99 -9.87 0.21
C THR A 332 24.99 -9.87 1.33
N ALA A 333 25.41 -8.66 1.73
CA ALA A 333 26.35 -8.45 2.82
C ALA A 333 26.01 -9.50 3.85
N ALA A 334 26.93 -10.45 4.07
CA ALA A 334 26.69 -11.57 4.96
C ALA A 334 26.05 -10.97 6.22
N PRO A 335 24.95 -11.55 6.75
CA PRO A 335 24.37 -11.02 7.96
C PRO A 335 25.51 -10.91 8.97
N LEU A 336 25.82 -9.68 9.43
CA LEU A 336 26.58 -9.52 10.66
C LEU A 336 25.67 -10.15 11.71
N ALA A 337 25.86 -11.44 11.95
CA ALA A 337 25.29 -12.09 13.10
C ALA A 337 25.81 -11.33 14.33
N GLY A 338 24.91 -10.91 15.23
CA GLY A 338 25.31 -10.58 16.60
C GLY A 338 25.35 -9.11 17.03
N VAL A 339 24.87 -8.11 16.26
CA VAL A 339 24.65 -6.75 16.83
C VAL A 339 23.21 -6.61 17.32
N PRO A 340 22.96 -6.61 18.64
CA PRO A 340 21.62 -6.50 19.20
C PRO A 340 21.04 -5.09 19.05
N ALA A 341 19.71 -4.97 19.20
CA ALA A 341 19.04 -3.68 19.35
C ALA A 341 19.62 -2.93 20.56
N ALA A 342 20.12 -1.72 20.34
CA ALA A 342 20.49 -0.81 21.41
C ALA A 342 19.24 -0.15 21.99
N GLN A 343 18.97 -0.38 23.27
CA GLN A 343 17.86 0.18 24.00
C GLN A 343 18.28 0.38 25.45
N LEU A 344 18.19 1.61 25.96
CA LEU A 344 18.42 1.84 27.38
C LEU A 344 17.23 1.30 28.20
N PRO A 345 17.48 0.68 29.36
CA PRO A 345 16.42 0.35 30.30
C PRO A 345 15.71 1.64 30.75
N ALA A 346 14.46 1.51 31.19
CA ALA A 346 13.73 2.64 31.75
C ALA A 346 14.51 3.25 32.94
N PRO A 347 14.49 4.59 33.10
CA PRO A 347 15.13 5.23 34.24
C PRO A 347 14.51 4.75 35.56
N ALA A 348 15.34 4.60 36.61
CA ALA A 348 14.88 4.15 37.93
C ALA A 348 13.97 5.18 38.63
N ASP A 349 14.25 6.47 38.43
CA ASP A 349 13.66 7.56 39.23
C ASP A 349 12.48 8.28 38.54
N GLY A 350 11.98 7.73 37.42
CA GLY A 350 10.83 8.32 36.72
C GLY A 350 10.56 7.71 35.35
N GLY A 351 9.30 7.79 34.93
CA GLY A 351 8.88 7.43 33.58
C GLY A 351 9.33 8.47 32.54
N THR A 352 9.68 8.01 31.34
CA THR A 352 9.92 8.85 30.18
C THR A 352 8.57 9.22 29.55
N SER A 353 8.25 10.52 29.55
CA SER A 353 6.99 11.03 29.02
C SER A 353 7.16 12.10 27.95
N ARG A 354 6.10 12.34 27.18
CA ARG A 354 5.93 13.44 26.22
C ARG A 354 5.96 14.80 26.91
N GLY A 355 5.56 14.87 28.18
CA GLY A 355 5.57 16.10 28.98
C GLY A 355 6.96 16.51 29.45
N ALA A 356 7.92 15.59 29.44
CA ALA A 356 9.32 15.86 29.79
C ALA A 356 10.14 16.24 28.55
N LEU A 357 11.32 16.84 28.77
CA LEU A 357 12.27 17.10 27.69
C LEU A 357 12.78 15.78 27.08
N ALA A 358 13.06 15.81 25.77
CA ALA A 358 13.63 14.65 25.10
C ALA A 358 14.99 14.26 25.70
N GLY A 359 15.14 12.96 25.98
CA GLY A 359 16.39 12.32 26.38
C GLY A 359 16.59 11.01 25.61
N PRO A 360 17.52 10.16 26.03
CA PRO A 360 17.92 8.95 25.29
C PRO A 360 16.97 7.76 25.48
N PHE A 361 16.01 7.86 26.41
CA PHE A 361 15.06 6.81 26.73
C PHE A 361 13.82 6.83 25.83
N SER A 362 13.23 5.65 25.61
CA SER A 362 11.93 5.50 24.95
C SER A 362 10.78 5.82 25.90
N LEU A 363 9.65 6.24 25.35
CA LEU A 363 8.43 6.49 26.11
C LEU A 363 7.97 5.23 26.86
N ASN A 364 7.54 5.39 28.11
CA ASN A 364 6.98 4.31 28.93
C ASN A 364 5.75 4.78 29.73
N GLU A 365 5.12 5.89 29.30
CA GLU A 365 3.85 6.37 29.86
C GLU A 365 2.73 5.32 29.82
N PRO A 366 1.89 5.23 30.86
CA PRO A 366 0.65 4.46 30.81
C PRO A 366 -0.27 4.92 29.69
N GLY A 367 -1.03 3.98 29.09
CA GLY A 367 -2.01 4.28 28.06
C GLY A 367 -1.42 4.63 26.68
N GLN A 368 -0.16 4.27 26.43
CA GLN A 368 0.44 4.32 25.10
C GLN A 368 -0.34 3.44 24.12
N PRO A 369 -0.75 3.97 22.95
CA PRO A 369 -1.37 3.16 21.92
C PRO A 369 -0.31 2.27 21.25
N GLY A 370 -0.70 1.04 20.94
CA GLY A 370 0.07 0.13 20.09
C GLY A 370 -0.53 0.06 18.68
N ARG A 371 0.28 -0.31 17.69
CA ARG A 371 -0.26 -0.74 16.39
C ARG A 371 -0.87 -2.14 16.52
N VAL A 372 -2.17 -2.26 16.28
CA VAL A 372 -2.95 -3.49 16.52
C VAL A 372 -3.91 -3.80 15.38
N GLY A 373 -4.22 -5.08 15.22
CA GLY A 373 -5.17 -5.59 14.24
C GLY A 373 -4.55 -6.38 13.10
N ASP A 374 -5.40 -6.94 12.26
CA ASP A 374 -5.10 -7.86 11.16
C ASP A 374 -5.69 -7.38 9.82
N THR A 375 -6.25 -6.17 9.82
CA THR A 375 -6.84 -5.53 8.64
C THR A 375 -6.18 -4.17 8.38
N PRO A 376 -6.06 -3.75 7.11
CA PRO A 376 -5.55 -2.42 6.78
C PRO A 376 -6.27 -1.30 7.54
N ALA A 377 -7.60 -1.36 7.66
CA ALA A 377 -8.39 -0.34 8.38
C ALA A 377 -7.98 -0.22 9.86
N ARG A 378 -7.92 -1.35 10.59
CA ARG A 378 -7.52 -1.35 12.02
C ARG A 378 -6.09 -0.88 12.21
N LEU A 379 -5.18 -1.28 11.32
CA LEU A 379 -3.79 -0.83 11.37
C LEU A 379 -3.70 0.69 11.13
N ARG A 380 -4.41 1.23 10.13
CA ARG A 380 -4.48 2.68 9.88
C ARG A 380 -5.03 3.45 11.08
N ASP A 381 -6.12 2.97 11.68
CA ASP A 381 -6.74 3.60 12.85
C ASP A 381 -5.80 3.61 14.05
N SER A 382 -5.09 2.50 14.30
CA SER A 382 -4.10 2.42 15.39
C SER A 382 -2.90 3.34 15.16
N LEU A 383 -2.40 3.46 13.92
CA LEU A 383 -1.34 4.41 13.58
C LEU A 383 -1.81 5.87 13.71
N ALA A 384 -3.05 6.17 13.34
CA ALA A 384 -3.65 7.48 13.54
C ALA A 384 -3.79 7.80 15.04
N ALA A 385 -4.15 6.80 15.86
CA ALA A 385 -4.18 6.93 17.31
C ALA A 385 -2.78 7.23 17.89
N SER A 386 -1.71 6.60 17.38
CA SER A 386 -0.33 6.94 17.76
C SER A 386 0.03 8.38 17.43
N VAL A 387 -0.32 8.89 16.24
CA VAL A 387 -0.10 10.30 15.88
C VAL A 387 -0.89 11.24 16.79
N ALA A 388 -2.17 10.93 17.05
CA ALA A 388 -3.04 11.72 17.91
C ALA A 388 -2.59 11.72 19.38
N TRP A 389 -2.01 10.60 19.85
CA TRP A 389 -1.42 10.49 21.17
C TRP A 389 -0.12 11.28 21.23
N LEU A 390 0.83 11.06 20.32
CA LEU A 390 2.11 11.80 20.32
C LEU A 390 1.90 13.31 20.23
N ALA A 391 0.91 13.76 19.43
CA ALA A 391 0.43 15.13 19.37
C ALA A 391 1.53 16.20 19.46
N VAL A 392 2.49 16.10 18.53
CA VAL A 392 3.72 16.92 18.49
C VAL A 392 3.51 18.43 18.51
N ASP A 393 2.33 18.87 18.10
CA ASP A 393 1.89 20.27 18.04
C ASP A 393 1.36 20.81 19.39
N LYS A 394 1.16 19.95 20.40
CA LYS A 394 0.72 20.40 21.73
C LYS A 394 1.90 20.99 22.52
N PRO A 395 1.80 22.23 23.02
CA PRO A 395 2.86 22.83 23.85
C PRO A 395 3.18 22.04 25.12
N ALA A 396 2.18 21.35 25.70
CA ALA A 396 2.36 20.49 26.86
C ALA A 396 3.23 19.26 26.59
N HIS A 397 3.48 18.91 25.33
CA HIS A 397 4.33 17.78 24.95
C HIS A 397 5.76 18.28 24.70
N ALA A 398 6.41 18.76 25.78
CA ALA A 398 7.73 19.40 25.77
C ALA A 398 8.82 18.57 25.07
N ARG A 399 8.65 17.25 24.98
CA ARG A 399 9.55 16.33 24.28
C ARG A 399 9.79 16.70 22.82
N TYR A 400 8.79 17.30 22.16
CA TYR A 400 8.84 17.63 20.73
C TYR A 400 8.99 19.13 20.47
N VAL A 401 8.93 19.97 21.51
CA VAL A 401 8.92 21.42 21.36
C VAL A 401 10.27 21.88 20.77
N PRO A 402 10.26 22.58 19.63
CA PRO A 402 11.49 23.06 19.00
C PRO A 402 12.26 23.99 19.94
N ARG A 403 13.57 23.83 20.00
CA ARG A 403 14.48 24.65 20.83
C ARG A 403 15.58 25.22 19.94
N ALA A 404 16.19 26.33 20.36
CA ALA A 404 17.16 27.06 19.54
C ALA A 404 18.25 26.11 18.99
N GLY A 405 18.28 25.92 17.67
CA GLY A 405 19.25 25.05 16.98
C GLY A 405 18.95 23.54 16.99
N ALA A 406 17.92 23.05 17.69
CA ALA A 406 17.63 21.62 17.84
C ALA A 406 16.32 21.20 17.15
N SER A 407 16.41 20.16 16.30
CA SER A 407 15.26 19.46 15.69
C SER A 407 14.98 18.19 16.49
N PHE A 408 13.70 17.89 16.75
CA PHE A 408 13.27 16.69 17.46
C PHE A 408 12.71 15.62 16.52
N ALA A 409 13.07 15.68 15.23
CA ALA A 409 12.53 14.80 14.21
C ALA A 409 12.94 13.34 14.43
N ALA A 410 14.19 13.10 14.83
CA ALA A 410 14.68 11.78 15.22
C ALA A 410 13.92 11.22 16.43
N VAL A 411 13.72 12.05 17.45
CA VAL A 411 12.96 11.67 18.67
C VAL A 411 11.53 11.29 18.32
N TYR A 412 10.84 12.13 17.56
CA TYR A 412 9.46 11.85 17.17
C TYR A 412 9.33 10.61 16.28
N ALA A 413 10.24 10.42 15.33
CA ALA A 413 10.22 9.24 14.48
C ALA A 413 10.50 7.96 15.29
N HIS A 414 11.43 8.02 16.24
CA HIS A 414 11.68 6.95 17.20
C HIS A 414 10.41 6.61 17.98
N ASP A 415 9.78 7.60 18.62
CA ASP A 415 8.61 7.37 19.46
C ASP A 415 7.42 6.85 18.64
N TYR A 416 7.23 7.34 17.42
CA TYR A 416 6.23 6.79 16.50
C TYR A 416 6.50 5.33 16.14
N CYS A 417 7.76 4.98 15.83
CA CYS A 417 8.13 3.60 15.53
C CYS A 417 7.98 2.70 16.78
N HIS A 418 8.35 3.21 17.96
CA HIS A 418 8.22 2.52 19.24
C HIS A 418 6.75 2.15 19.53
N LEU A 419 5.81 3.10 19.40
CA LEU A 419 4.38 2.84 19.53
C LEU A 419 3.85 1.88 18.45
N ALA A 420 4.45 1.88 17.27
CA ALA A 420 4.08 0.96 16.19
C ALA A 420 4.69 -0.44 16.32
N GLY A 421 5.50 -0.70 17.36
CA GLY A 421 6.21 -1.96 17.56
C GLY A 421 7.36 -2.19 16.57
N VAL A 422 7.91 -1.11 16.00
CA VAL A 422 8.99 -1.13 15.01
C VAL A 422 10.26 -0.57 15.63
N TYR A 423 11.38 -1.27 15.46
CA TYR A 423 12.66 -0.81 15.98
C TYR A 423 13.28 0.25 15.05
N LEU A 424 13.35 1.48 15.55
CA LEU A 424 14.23 2.54 15.10
C LEU A 424 15.04 2.97 16.34
N PRO A 425 16.36 3.15 16.28
CA PRO A 425 17.13 3.43 17.49
C PRO A 425 16.95 4.87 17.97
N ARG A 426 16.82 5.06 19.29
CA ARG A 426 16.98 6.37 19.95
C ARG A 426 18.44 6.64 20.30
N VAL A 427 19.12 5.55 20.62
CA VAL A 427 20.55 5.45 20.88
C VAL A 427 21.10 4.29 20.08
N TRP A 428 22.38 4.36 19.72
CA TRP A 428 23.06 3.28 19.04
C TRP A 428 24.45 3.07 19.60
N TRP A 429 24.97 1.86 19.40
CA TRP A 429 26.30 1.44 19.86
C TRP A 429 27.40 2.37 19.36
N THR A 430 28.34 2.73 20.24
CA THR A 430 29.56 3.46 19.87
C THR A 430 30.43 2.61 18.94
N ALA A 431 31.40 3.22 18.25
CA ALA A 431 32.29 2.50 17.34
C ALA A 431 33.06 1.37 18.05
N ASP A 432 33.55 1.65 19.26
CA ASP A 432 34.27 0.68 20.10
C ASP A 432 33.33 -0.45 20.56
N ALA A 433 32.12 -0.11 21.01
CA ALA A 433 31.13 -1.12 21.40
C ALA A 433 30.71 -2.00 20.20
N LEU A 434 30.59 -1.44 19.00
CA LEU A 434 30.34 -2.20 17.78
C LEU A 434 31.50 -3.14 17.45
N ALA A 435 32.75 -2.73 17.65
CA ALA A 435 33.91 -3.59 17.46
C ALA A 435 33.89 -4.77 18.44
N SER A 436 33.65 -4.50 19.73
CA SER A 436 33.49 -5.52 20.78
C SER A 436 32.37 -6.51 20.48
N LEU A 437 31.19 -6.03 20.10
CA LEU A 437 30.05 -6.87 19.73
C LEU A 437 30.38 -7.75 18.51
N LYS A 438 31.12 -7.21 17.53
CA LYS A 438 31.58 -7.97 16.35
C LYS A 438 32.61 -9.05 16.71
N SER A 439 33.39 -8.88 17.77
CA SER A 439 34.26 -9.93 18.30
C SER A 439 33.56 -10.95 19.19
N GLY A 440 32.24 -10.83 19.38
CA GLY A 440 31.44 -11.77 20.19
C GLY A 440 31.34 -11.42 21.67
N GLU A 441 31.80 -10.24 22.08
CA GLU A 441 31.62 -9.76 23.46
C GLU A 441 30.15 -9.39 23.72
N MET A 442 29.64 -9.68 24.91
CA MET A 442 28.30 -9.27 25.33
C MET A 442 28.37 -7.93 26.07
N LEU A 443 27.86 -6.87 25.45
CA LEU A 443 27.79 -5.53 26.06
C LEU A 443 26.35 -5.16 26.42
N ALA A 444 26.19 -4.50 27.57
CA ALA A 444 24.93 -3.87 27.95
C ALA A 444 24.87 -2.41 27.46
N PRO A 445 23.70 -1.90 27.03
CA PRO A 445 23.53 -0.49 26.69
C PRO A 445 23.72 0.40 27.93
N SER A 446 24.66 1.34 27.86
CA SER A 446 24.98 2.33 28.88
C SER A 446 25.24 3.69 28.22
N ALA A 447 24.45 4.69 28.59
CA ALA A 447 24.46 6.01 27.95
C ALA A 447 25.82 6.70 28.13
N GLY A 448 26.41 7.15 27.02
CA GLY A 448 27.71 7.83 27.01
C GLY A 448 28.93 6.90 27.15
N LEU A 449 28.71 5.61 27.39
CA LEU A 449 29.79 4.60 27.46
C LEU A 449 29.72 3.64 26.27
N THR A 450 28.66 2.83 26.19
CA THR A 450 28.51 1.83 25.13
C THR A 450 27.52 2.26 24.05
N VAL A 451 26.63 3.22 24.34
CA VAL A 451 25.68 3.78 23.38
C VAL A 451 25.64 5.30 23.43
N ALA A 452 25.36 5.92 22.29
CA ALA A 452 25.17 7.36 22.15
C ALA A 452 23.84 7.66 21.45
N GLU A 453 23.29 8.85 21.70
CA GLU A 453 22.10 9.32 20.99
C GLU A 453 22.37 9.46 19.49
N VAL A 454 21.39 9.10 18.66
CA VAL A 454 21.51 9.20 17.20
C VAL A 454 20.80 10.46 16.68
N SER A 455 21.51 11.20 15.84
CA SER A 455 20.97 12.31 15.04
C SER A 455 20.18 11.80 13.82
N VAL A 456 19.56 12.71 13.05
CA VAL A 456 18.92 12.33 11.79
C VAL A 456 19.96 11.84 10.78
N ASN A 457 21.14 12.45 10.72
CA ASN A 457 22.23 11.98 9.87
C ASN A 457 22.72 10.57 10.28
N ASP A 458 22.86 10.31 11.58
CA ASP A 458 23.23 8.98 12.08
C ASP A 458 22.16 7.94 11.72
N LEU A 459 20.89 8.28 11.89
CA LEU A 459 19.76 7.43 11.49
C LEU A 459 19.74 7.13 9.99
N PHE A 460 20.14 8.09 9.14
CA PHE A 460 20.25 7.88 7.71
C PHE A 460 21.27 6.78 7.39
N CYS A 461 22.46 6.88 8.00
CA CYS A 461 23.53 5.89 7.87
C CYS A 461 23.12 4.53 8.47
N TRP A 462 22.52 4.55 9.67
CA TRP A 462 22.04 3.36 10.37
C TRP A 462 21.00 2.61 9.55
N LEU A 463 20.01 3.30 8.98
CA LEU A 463 18.99 2.66 8.13
C LEU A 463 19.63 1.99 6.92
N ARG A 464 20.65 2.61 6.30
CA ARG A 464 21.36 2.03 5.15
C ARG A 464 22.14 0.78 5.52
N GLU A 465 22.82 0.77 6.67
CA GLU A 465 23.73 -0.30 7.08
C GLU A 465 23.03 -1.43 7.87
N PHE A 466 22.21 -1.06 8.85
CA PHE A 466 21.57 -1.99 9.80
C PHE A 466 20.07 -2.16 9.55
N GLY A 467 19.40 -1.15 8.99
CA GLY A 467 17.95 -1.15 8.79
C GLY A 467 17.36 -2.46 8.24
N PRO A 468 17.89 -3.04 7.13
CA PRO A 468 17.44 -4.32 6.60
C PRO A 468 17.38 -5.48 7.60
N ARG A 469 18.31 -5.53 8.55
CA ARG A 469 18.35 -6.57 9.60
C ARG A 469 17.25 -6.38 10.64
N PHE A 470 16.78 -5.15 10.79
CA PHE A 470 15.66 -4.78 11.66
C PHE A 470 14.35 -4.62 10.88
N GLY A 471 14.23 -5.23 9.70
CA GLY A 471 12.98 -5.27 8.92
C GLY A 471 12.68 -4.04 8.06
N TRP A 472 13.56 -3.03 8.07
CA TRP A 472 13.42 -1.87 7.20
C TRP A 472 13.85 -2.16 5.77
N ARG A 473 13.14 -1.59 4.79
CA ARG A 473 13.54 -1.67 3.38
C ARG A 473 13.31 -0.36 2.67
N ARG A 474 14.11 -0.09 1.62
CA ARG A 474 13.88 1.09 0.80
C ARG A 474 12.67 0.91 -0.12
N THR A 475 12.10 2.03 -0.58
CA THR A 475 11.18 2.08 -1.73
C THR A 475 11.69 3.02 -2.79
N SER A 476 11.35 2.73 -4.05
CA SER A 476 11.82 3.54 -5.18
C SER A 476 10.96 4.75 -5.50
N THR A 477 9.73 4.82 -4.98
CA THR A 477 8.78 5.91 -5.27
C THR A 477 7.94 6.29 -4.05
N LEU A 478 7.48 7.54 -4.05
CA LEU A 478 6.53 8.06 -3.07
C LEU A 478 5.18 7.32 -3.13
N ASP A 479 4.72 6.98 -4.33
CA ASP A 479 3.47 6.23 -4.54
C ASP A 479 3.46 4.91 -3.79
N LYS A 480 4.48 4.09 -4.03
CA LYS A 480 4.62 2.79 -3.38
C LYS A 480 4.62 2.99 -1.86
N ARG A 481 5.40 3.96 -1.37
CA ARG A 481 5.48 4.22 0.07
C ARG A 481 4.14 4.64 0.67
N GLN A 482 3.50 5.69 0.14
CA GLN A 482 2.23 6.19 0.67
C GLN A 482 1.18 5.09 0.67
N ARG A 483 1.15 4.26 -0.37
CA ARG A 483 0.22 3.15 -0.49
C ARG A 483 0.46 2.06 0.55
N GLU A 484 1.70 1.62 0.74
CA GLU A 484 1.98 0.60 1.76
C GLU A 484 1.69 1.16 3.18
N VAL A 485 1.93 2.45 3.42
CA VAL A 485 1.49 3.12 4.66
C VAL A 485 -0.04 3.13 4.78
N ASN A 486 -0.78 3.34 3.69
CA ASN A 486 -2.24 3.18 3.68
C ASN A 486 -2.69 1.73 3.90
N GLN A 487 -1.80 0.75 3.81
CA GLN A 487 -2.06 -0.65 4.22
C GLN A 487 -1.71 -0.94 5.68
N GLY A 488 -1.24 0.07 6.43
CA GLY A 488 -0.87 -0.06 7.84
C GLY A 488 0.63 -0.24 8.09
N ALA A 489 1.47 -0.12 7.07
CA ALA A 489 2.92 -0.15 7.22
C ALA A 489 3.46 1.14 7.86
N VAL A 490 4.65 1.07 8.46
CA VAL A 490 5.37 2.26 8.94
C VAL A 490 6.25 2.79 7.83
N GLY A 491 6.18 4.10 7.55
CA GLY A 491 6.96 4.74 6.49
C GLY A 491 7.78 5.93 6.97
N LEU A 492 9.01 6.05 6.48
CA LEU A 492 9.88 7.19 6.73
C LEU A 492 10.30 7.89 5.44
N LEU A 493 10.51 9.20 5.56
CA LEU A 493 11.25 10.02 4.61
C LEU A 493 12.41 10.65 5.37
N ILE A 494 13.63 10.40 4.93
CA ILE A 494 14.84 10.90 5.59
C ILE A 494 15.82 11.45 4.55
N ALA A 495 16.43 12.59 4.85
CA ALA A 495 17.43 13.24 4.01
C ALA A 495 18.67 13.61 4.84
N HIS A 496 19.83 13.31 4.27
CA HIS A 496 21.14 13.51 4.86
C HIS A 496 21.71 14.90 4.51
N CYS A 497 22.36 15.56 5.45
CA CYS A 497 23.05 16.83 5.27
C CYS A 497 24.53 16.70 5.63
N GLU A 498 25.44 17.02 4.71
CA GLU A 498 26.90 16.99 4.94
C GLU A 498 27.46 18.34 5.41
N GLU A 499 26.62 19.38 5.50
CA GLU A 499 27.07 20.69 5.96
C GLU A 499 27.43 20.62 7.45
N ALA A 500 28.67 20.99 7.78
CA ALA A 500 29.17 20.94 9.16
C ALA A 500 28.25 21.70 10.13
N GLY A 501 27.90 21.05 11.24
CA GLY A 501 27.02 21.63 12.26
C GLY A 501 25.52 21.63 11.91
N ARG A 502 25.11 21.01 10.79
CA ARG A 502 23.69 20.87 10.42
C ARG A 502 23.28 19.41 10.42
N ASP A 503 22.16 19.12 11.09
CA ASP A 503 21.54 17.80 11.05
C ASP A 503 20.68 17.63 9.77
N GLY A 504 20.43 16.38 9.43
CA GLY A 504 19.49 15.98 8.39
C GLY A 504 18.05 16.37 8.73
N GLN A 505 17.14 16.00 7.83
CA GLN A 505 15.70 16.17 8.07
C GLN A 505 14.96 14.86 7.83
N MET A 506 14.03 14.53 8.72
CA MET A 506 13.16 13.37 8.57
C MET A 506 11.72 13.66 8.98
N VAL A 507 10.80 12.87 8.42
CA VAL A 507 9.38 12.86 8.77
C VAL A 507 8.88 11.41 8.73
N VAL A 508 7.84 11.13 9.51
CA VAL A 508 7.08 9.89 9.35
C VAL A 508 5.99 10.12 8.31
N ILE A 509 5.72 9.10 7.52
CA ILE A 509 4.62 9.10 6.55
C ILE A 509 3.43 8.43 7.21
N VAL A 510 2.29 9.12 7.21
CA VAL A 510 1.09 8.67 7.91
C VAL A 510 0.01 8.22 6.91
N PRO A 511 -0.88 7.29 7.30
CA PRO A 511 -1.98 6.86 6.44
C PRO A 511 -2.89 8.01 6.03
N GLU A 512 -3.35 7.98 4.79
CA GLU A 512 -4.37 8.93 4.32
C GLU A 512 -5.73 8.63 4.98
N SER A 513 -6.51 9.68 5.25
CA SER A 513 -7.85 9.62 5.85
C SER A 513 -8.89 10.23 4.92
N ALA A 514 -10.18 10.14 5.26
CA ALA A 514 -11.25 10.76 4.46
C ALA A 514 -11.04 12.27 4.22
N THR A 515 -10.36 12.97 5.13
CA THR A 515 -10.16 14.43 5.09
C THR A 515 -8.74 14.85 4.71
N GLN A 516 -7.74 13.96 4.82
CA GLN A 516 -6.34 14.28 4.56
C GLN A 516 -5.73 13.24 3.62
N GLY A 517 -5.03 13.70 2.59
CA GLY A 517 -4.44 12.83 1.57
C GLY A 517 -3.15 13.39 1.02
N ALA A 518 -2.36 12.50 0.40
CA ALA A 518 -1.15 12.86 -0.32
C ALA A 518 -1.51 13.66 -1.59
N ARG A 519 -0.65 14.62 -1.94
CA ARG A 519 -0.78 15.37 -3.20
C ARG A 519 -0.32 14.51 -4.36
N ARG A 520 -1.15 14.46 -5.41
CA ARG A 520 -0.90 13.73 -6.66
C ARG A 520 -0.88 14.69 -7.84
N ASP A 521 -0.15 14.34 -8.89
CA ASP A 521 -0.20 15.04 -10.17
C ASP A 521 -1.41 14.58 -11.03
N ALA A 522 -1.53 15.12 -12.25
CA ALA A 522 -2.62 14.80 -13.17
C ALA A 522 -2.66 13.31 -13.56
N THR A 523 -1.53 12.61 -13.46
CA THR A 523 -1.40 11.18 -13.76
C THR A 523 -1.63 10.29 -12.54
N GLY A 524 -1.91 10.87 -11.36
CA GLY A 524 -2.15 10.12 -10.13
C GLY A 524 -0.91 9.79 -9.31
N VAL A 525 0.27 10.21 -9.78
CA VAL A 525 1.55 9.98 -9.10
C VAL A 525 1.67 10.92 -7.91
N VAL A 526 2.00 10.38 -6.73
CA VAL A 526 2.25 11.12 -5.49
C VAL A 526 3.48 12.01 -5.66
N THR A 527 3.26 13.32 -5.55
CA THR A 527 4.29 14.36 -5.59
C THR A 527 4.56 14.98 -4.23
N GLY A 528 3.67 14.76 -3.26
CA GLY A 528 3.83 15.16 -1.87
C GLY A 528 3.17 14.14 -0.95
N PRO A 529 3.93 13.37 -0.15
CA PRO A 529 3.34 12.41 0.77
C PRO A 529 2.61 13.13 1.91
N LEU A 530 1.69 12.42 2.58
CA LEU A 530 1.12 12.88 3.83
C LEU A 530 2.13 12.60 4.96
N GLU A 531 2.71 13.66 5.51
CA GLU A 531 3.78 13.61 6.50
C GLU A 531 3.30 14.10 7.88
N SER A 532 3.92 13.55 8.93
CA SER A 532 3.92 14.10 10.28
C SER A 532 5.36 14.28 10.76
N GLY A 533 5.63 15.32 11.56
CA GLY A 533 6.98 15.58 12.01
C GLY A 533 7.07 16.57 13.16
N ALA A 534 8.16 16.44 13.94
CA ALA A 534 8.59 17.36 14.98
C ALA A 534 9.89 18.05 14.54
N GLY A 535 9.79 19.07 13.70
CA GLY A 535 10.95 19.81 13.17
C GLY A 535 10.96 21.25 13.66
N ARG A 536 11.33 22.19 12.80
CA ARG A 536 11.18 23.63 13.08
C ARG A 536 9.71 24.04 13.32
N VAL A 537 8.79 23.35 12.66
CA VAL A 537 7.34 23.51 12.83
C VAL A 537 6.77 22.11 12.97
N ASN A 538 6.03 21.89 14.05
CA ASN A 538 5.42 20.61 14.35
C ASN A 538 4.03 20.50 13.71
N TYR A 539 3.68 19.31 13.23
CA TYR A 539 2.38 19.04 12.63
C TYR A 539 2.06 17.55 12.67
N ARG A 540 0.79 17.23 12.95
CA ARG A 540 0.28 15.85 12.99
C ARG A 540 0.04 15.24 11.61
N ALA A 541 -0.33 16.07 10.64
CA ALA A 541 -0.57 15.63 9.27
C ALA A 541 -0.54 16.83 8.34
N ARG A 542 0.32 16.80 7.33
CA ARG A 542 0.46 17.85 6.32
C ARG A 542 1.01 17.26 5.04
N VAL A 543 0.75 17.91 3.91
CA VAL A 543 1.54 17.71 2.70
C VAL A 543 2.44 18.93 2.48
N ALA A 544 3.75 18.73 2.45
CA ALA A 544 4.69 19.83 2.17
C ALA A 544 4.38 20.46 0.79
N PRO A 545 4.44 21.80 0.65
CA PRO A 545 4.14 22.47 -0.62
C PRO A 545 5.14 22.13 -1.72
N ARG A 546 6.37 21.77 -1.36
CA ARG A 546 7.45 21.39 -2.27
C ARG A 546 8.19 20.17 -1.72
N ALA A 547 8.85 19.42 -2.59
CA ALA A 547 9.71 18.29 -2.24
C ALA A 547 10.97 18.77 -1.48
N TRP A 548 10.86 18.99 -0.18
CA TRP A 548 11.93 19.60 0.61
C TRP A 548 13.22 18.78 0.59
N TRP A 549 13.14 17.46 0.43
CA TRP A 549 14.30 16.55 0.38
C TRP A 549 15.16 16.74 -0.87
N THR A 550 14.66 17.41 -1.92
CA THR A 550 15.44 17.69 -3.13
C THR A 550 16.21 19.01 -3.05
N ARG A 551 16.12 19.74 -1.92
CA ARG A 551 16.83 21.01 -1.73
C ARG A 551 18.34 20.82 -1.82
N PRO A 552 19.11 21.84 -2.26
CA PRO A 552 20.56 21.77 -2.38
C PRO A 552 21.30 21.33 -1.12
N THR A 553 20.78 21.71 0.05
CA THR A 553 21.34 21.43 1.39
C THR A 553 21.39 19.95 1.73
N PHE A 554 20.57 19.11 1.08
CA PHE A 554 20.58 17.67 1.31
C PHE A 554 21.43 16.98 0.25
N THR A 555 22.29 16.06 0.68
CA THR A 555 23.20 15.32 -0.21
C THR A 555 22.63 13.98 -0.65
N GLU A 556 21.80 13.34 0.18
CA GLU A 556 21.09 12.11 -0.16
C GLU A 556 19.70 12.13 0.50
N TRP A 557 18.75 11.39 -0.06
CA TRP A 557 17.47 11.11 0.59
C TRP A 557 17.01 9.69 0.28
N ALA A 558 16.17 9.17 1.17
CA ALA A 558 15.67 7.81 1.07
C ALA A 558 14.23 7.70 1.59
N TYR A 559 13.54 6.72 1.04
CA TYR A 559 12.20 6.32 1.43
C TYR A 559 12.29 4.95 2.06
N TRP A 560 11.86 4.81 3.31
CA TRP A 560 11.92 3.55 4.03
C TRP A 560 10.53 3.07 4.41
N LEU A 561 10.35 1.76 4.43
CA LEU A 561 9.16 1.06 4.89
C LEU A 561 9.54 -0.03 5.88
N HIS A 562 8.65 -0.27 6.84
CA HIS A 562 8.65 -1.43 7.71
C HIS A 562 7.24 -2.01 7.76
N ALA A 563 7.13 -3.34 7.81
CA ALA A 563 5.85 -4.05 7.88
C ALA A 563 5.06 -3.64 9.11
#